data_AF-A0A2T3KL70-F1
#
_entry.id   AF-A0A2T3KL70-F1
#
_cell.length_a   1.000
_cell.length_b   1.000
_cell.length_c   1.000
_cell.angle_alpha   90.00
_cell.angle_beta   90.00
_cell.angle_gamma   90.00
#
_symmetry.space_group_name_H-M   'P 1'
#
loop_
_entity.id
_entity.type
_entity.pdbx_description
1 polymer ?
#
loop_
_entity_poly.entity_id
_entity_poly.type
_entity_poly.pdbx_seq_one_letter_code
_entity_poly.pdbx_strand_id
1 'polypeptide(L)'
;MRDFVNNVAEQYEEDMVALDGFDSAIVGIVYAPEADTHLVTYSVSKMIDVLVSNQDMSIEDAMEYLQYNTLQPLTSSGYPLFLYDEESFW
;
A
#
# COMPACT_ATOMS: atom_id res chain seq x y z
N MET A 1 -4.73 -6.11 10.34
CA MET A 1 -4.87 -6.07 8.87
C MET A 1 -3.87 -6.99 8.18
N ARG A 2 -2.60 -7.01 8.63
CA ARG A 2 -1.61 -8.00 8.16
C ARG A 2 -2.09 -9.45 8.22
N ASP A 3 -2.71 -9.88 9.32
CA ASP A 3 -3.28 -11.24 9.42
C ASP A 3 -4.34 -11.54 8.34
N PHE A 4 -5.15 -10.54 7.99
CA PHE A 4 -6.15 -10.69 6.94
C PHE A 4 -5.50 -10.86 5.57
N VAL A 5 -4.46 -10.08 5.27
CA VAL A 5 -3.66 -10.25 4.05
C VAL A 5 -3.04 -11.64 3.97
N ASN A 6 -2.41 -12.10 5.05
CA ASN A 6 -1.78 -13.42 5.09
C ASN A 6 -2.80 -14.54 4.88
N ASN A 7 -3.98 -14.46 5.51
CA ASN A 7 -5.04 -15.46 5.32
C ASN A 7 -5.52 -15.54 3.86
N VAL A 8 -5.62 -14.41 3.16
CA VAL A 8 -6.02 -14.39 1.74
C VAL A 8 -4.89 -14.95 0.87
N ALA A 9 -3.65 -14.52 1.09
CA ALA A 9 -2.49 -15.06 0.38
C ALA A 9 -2.39 -16.60 0.52
N GLU A 10 -2.58 -17.12 1.73
CA GLU A 10 -2.60 -18.57 1.99
C GLU A 10 -3.78 -19.29 1.32
N GLN A 11 -4.97 -18.69 1.34
CA GLN A 11 -6.18 -19.30 0.76
C GLN A 11 -6.05 -19.46 -0.78
N TYR A 12 -5.42 -18.49 -1.45
CA TYR A 12 -5.29 -18.48 -2.90
C TYR A 12 -3.91 -18.92 -3.41
N GLU A 13 -2.99 -19.29 -2.51
CA GLU A 13 -1.59 -19.64 -2.84
C GLU A 13 -0.86 -18.53 -3.62
N GLU A 14 -1.07 -17.27 -3.23
CA GLU A 14 -0.54 -16.09 -3.92
C GLU A 14 0.54 -15.34 -3.14
N ASP A 15 1.54 -14.82 -3.85
CA ASP A 15 2.59 -13.97 -3.28
C ASP A 15 2.14 -12.49 -3.23
N MET A 16 1.36 -12.13 -2.21
CA MET A 16 0.91 -10.76 -1.97
C MET A 16 1.96 -9.93 -1.22
N VAL A 17 2.29 -8.73 -1.71
CA VAL A 17 3.26 -7.85 -1.05
C VAL A 17 2.56 -6.84 -0.15
N ALA A 18 2.73 -6.99 1.17
CA ALA A 18 2.36 -5.96 2.14
C ALA A 18 3.60 -5.19 2.63
N LEU A 19 3.50 -3.86 2.61
CA LEU A 19 4.60 -2.93 2.90
C LEU A 19 4.78 -2.77 4.41
N ASP A 20 6.00 -3.00 4.87
CA ASP A 20 6.34 -2.88 6.29
C ASP A 20 6.20 -1.45 6.80
N GLY A 21 5.66 -1.31 8.00
CA GLY A 21 5.39 -0.02 8.63
C GLY A 21 4.08 0.65 8.20
N PHE A 22 3.37 0.13 7.19
CA PHE A 22 2.14 0.75 6.64
C PHE A 22 0.86 -0.06 6.90
N ASP A 23 0.88 -1.02 7.83
CA ASP A 23 -0.26 -1.91 8.10
C ASP A 23 -1.58 -1.19 8.40
N SER A 24 -1.51 -0.03 9.06
CA SER A 24 -2.69 0.80 9.38
C SER A 24 -3.25 1.55 8.17
N ALA A 25 -2.49 1.68 7.09
CA ALA A 25 -2.89 2.32 5.85
C ALA A 25 -3.51 1.34 4.84
N ILE A 26 -3.50 0.03 5.12
CA ILE A 26 -4.18 -0.97 4.31
C ILE A 26 -5.69 -0.74 4.39
N VAL A 27 -6.33 -0.52 3.24
CA VAL A 27 -7.79 -0.34 3.12
C VAL A 27 -8.50 -1.61 2.67
N GLY A 28 -7.78 -2.58 2.11
CA GLY A 28 -8.34 -3.87 1.72
C GLY A 28 -7.47 -4.63 0.74
N ILE A 29 -8.09 -5.60 0.10
CA ILE A 29 -7.50 -6.44 -0.95
C ILE A 29 -8.36 -6.30 -2.19
N VAL A 30 -7.73 -6.07 -3.32
CA VAL A 30 -8.39 -5.96 -4.63
C VAL A 30 -8.05 -7.19 -5.44
N TYR A 31 -9.06 -7.84 -5.99
CA TYR A 31 -8.89 -8.84 -7.03
C TYR A 31 -8.69 -8.12 -8.38
N ALA A 32 -7.56 -8.37 -9.05
CA ALA A 32 -7.19 -7.82 -10.34
C ALA A 32 -7.47 -8.85 -11.43
N PRO A 33 -8.62 -8.78 -12.15
CA PRO A 33 -9.05 -9.87 -13.02
C PRO A 33 -8.15 -10.07 -14.24
N GLU A 34 -7.44 -9.03 -14.69
CA GLU A 34 -6.53 -9.11 -15.84
C GLU A 34 -5.29 -9.95 -15.56
N ALA A 35 -4.87 -10.02 -14.30
CA ALA A 35 -3.72 -10.80 -13.84
C ALA A 35 -4.13 -12.04 -13.02
N ASP A 36 -5.43 -12.27 -12.82
CA ASP A 36 -6.00 -13.37 -12.03
C ASP A 36 -5.33 -13.49 -10.63
N THR A 37 -5.23 -12.36 -9.92
CA THR A 37 -4.51 -12.28 -8.63
C THR A 37 -5.12 -11.23 -7.70
N HIS A 38 -4.82 -11.33 -6.41
CA HIS A 38 -5.18 -10.41 -5.36
C HIS A 38 -3.99 -9.52 -4.98
N LEU A 39 -4.26 -8.23 -4.79
CA LEU A 39 -3.25 -7.22 -4.44
C LEU A 39 -3.68 -6.47 -3.18
N VAL A 40 -2.71 -6.21 -2.29
CA VAL A 40 -2.95 -5.35 -1.13
C VAL A 40 -3.16 -3.92 -1.61
N THR A 41 -4.19 -3.24 -1.08
CA THR A 41 -4.48 -1.85 -1.43
C THR A 41 -4.28 -0.93 -0.24
N TYR A 42 -3.54 0.15 -0.44
CA TYR A 42 -3.24 1.17 0.57
C TYR A 42 -3.94 2.49 0.24
N SER A 43 -4.36 3.23 1.25
CA SER A 43 -4.72 4.65 1.12
C SER A 43 -3.46 5.49 1.23
N VAL A 44 -3.20 6.34 0.23
CA VAL A 44 -2.01 7.21 0.20
C VAL A 44 -2.08 8.25 1.31
N SER A 45 -3.26 8.80 1.60
CA SER A 45 -3.44 9.76 2.71
C SER A 45 -3.03 9.16 4.06
N LYS A 46 -3.43 7.90 4.33
CA LYS A 46 -3.06 7.20 5.56
C LYS A 46 -1.59 6.82 5.61
N MET A 47 -0.97 6.54 4.47
CA MET A 47 0.48 6.31 4.43
C MET A 47 1.25 7.58 4.80
N ILE A 48 0.78 8.75 4.35
CA ILE A 48 1.34 10.05 4.75
C ILE A 48 1.16 10.25 6.25
N ASP A 49 -0.03 10.02 6.79
CA ASP A 49 -0.30 10.14 8.24
C ASP A 49 0.66 9.27 9.08
N VAL A 50 0.96 8.05 8.62
CA VAL A 50 1.91 7.15 9.28
C VAL A 50 3.32 7.76 9.30
N LEU A 51 3.78 8.36 8.21
CA LEU A 51 5.10 8.99 8.13
C LEU A 51 5.18 10.26 8.98
N VAL A 52 4.15 11.11 8.91
CA VAL A 52 4.06 12.33 9.70
C VAL A 52 4.04 12.00 11.20
N SER A 53 3.23 11.02 11.62
CA SER A 53 3.08 10.67 13.04
C SER A 53 4.24 9.88 13.63
N ASN A 54 4.88 8.99 12.86
CA ASN A 54 5.93 8.12 13.38
C ASN A 54 7.35 8.64 13.12
N GLN A 55 7.53 9.51 12.12
CA GLN A 55 8.84 9.99 11.69
C GLN A 55 8.98 11.52 11.72
N ASP A 56 8.00 12.24 12.29
CA ASP A 56 7.98 13.70 12.39
C ASP A 56 8.24 14.40 11.03
N MET A 57 7.81 13.78 9.93
CA MET A 57 7.92 14.33 8.58
C MET A 57 6.87 15.41 8.35
N SER A 58 7.19 16.42 7.52
CA SER A 58 6.14 17.27 6.94
C SER A 58 5.29 16.46 5.95
N ILE A 59 4.10 16.95 5.61
CA ILE A 59 3.25 16.31 4.60
C ILE A 59 3.98 16.26 3.25
N GLU A 60 4.69 17.34 2.90
CA GLU A 60 5.49 17.41 1.68
C GLU A 60 6.63 16.37 1.68
N ASP A 61 7.41 16.28 2.77
CA ASP A 61 8.51 15.32 2.88
C ASP A 61 7.99 13.86 2.85
N ALA A 62 6.86 13.60 3.50
CA ALA A 62 6.22 12.30 3.49
C ALA A 62 5.76 11.90 2.07
N MET A 63 5.20 12.84 1.32
CA MET A 63 4.81 12.61 -0.08
C MET A 63 6.02 12.33 -0.97
N GLU A 64 7.08 13.14 -0.86
CA GLU A 64 8.33 12.91 -1.61
C GLU A 64 8.93 11.54 -1.26
N TYR A 65 8.96 11.20 0.04
CA TYR A 65 9.44 9.90 0.49
C TYR A 65 8.66 8.75 -0.15
N LEU A 66 7.32 8.81 -0.13
CA LEU A 66 6.47 7.79 -0.75
C LEU A 66 6.71 7.70 -2.26
N GLN A 67 6.79 8.84 -2.96
CA GLN A 67 7.03 8.86 -4.41
C GLN A 67 8.36 8.20 -4.79
N TYR A 68 9.43 8.45 -4.03
CA TYR A 68 10.75 7.90 -4.34
C TYR A 68 10.95 6.47 -3.85
N ASN A 69 10.40 6.09 -2.69
CA ASN A 69 10.73 4.81 -2.05
C ASN A 69 9.61 3.77 -2.16
N THR A 70 8.37 4.18 -2.44
CA THR A 70 7.20 3.32 -2.24
C THR A 70 6.21 3.29 -3.38
N LEU A 71 6.01 4.36 -4.13
CA LEU A 71 5.02 4.42 -5.23
C LEU A 71 5.62 4.07 -6.59
N GLN A 72 6.94 3.85 -6.65
CA GLN A 72 7.58 3.39 -7.88
C GLN A 72 7.20 1.93 -8.16
N PRO A 73 6.72 1.59 -9.36
CA PRO A 73 6.37 0.22 -9.69
C PRO A 73 7.60 -0.68 -9.52
N LEU A 74 7.52 -1.65 -8.60
CA LEU A 74 8.46 -2.77 -8.63
C LEU A 74 8.05 -3.71 -9.76
N THR A 75 9.04 -4.35 -10.40
CA THR A 75 8.81 -5.35 -11.45
C THR A 75 8.32 -6.70 -10.91
N SER A 76 8.02 -6.79 -9.61
CA SER A 76 7.54 -8.01 -8.96
C SER A 76 6.03 -8.18 -9.14
N SER A 77 5.59 -9.41 -9.42
CA SER A 77 4.21 -9.83 -9.24
C SER A 77 3.77 -9.59 -7.78
N GLY A 78 2.49 -9.27 -7.56
CA GLY A 78 1.97 -9.05 -6.21
C GLY A 78 2.21 -7.66 -5.61
N TYR A 79 2.82 -6.74 -6.38
CA TYR A 79 3.06 -5.37 -5.92
C TYR A 79 1.74 -4.65 -5.59
N PRO A 80 1.65 -3.93 -4.45
CA PRO A 80 0.41 -3.36 -3.98
C PRO A 80 -0.14 -2.27 -4.92
N LEU A 81 -1.43 -2.00 -4.74
CA LEU A 81 -2.13 -0.87 -5.35
C LEU A 81 -2.23 0.29 -4.36
N PHE A 82 -2.14 1.51 -4.90
CA PHE A 82 -2.21 2.74 -4.12
C PHE A 82 -3.47 3.53 -4.51
N LEU A 83 -4.37 3.66 -3.56
CA LEU A 83 -5.57 4.48 -3.66
C LEU A 83 -5.21 5.92 -3.24
N TYR A 84 -5.29 6.84 -4.19
CA TYR A 84 -5.27 8.27 -3.91
C TYR A 84 -6.68 8.71 -3.51
N ASP A 85 -6.92 8.79 -2.21
CA ASP A 85 -8.23 8.98 -1.59
C ASP A 85 -8.53 10.45 -1.20
N GLU A 86 -7.62 11.38 -1.51
CA GLU A 86 -7.73 12.81 -1.26
C GLU A 86 -7.45 13.59 -2.55
N GLU A 87 -8.27 14.61 -2.85
CA GLU A 87 -8.12 15.44 -4.06
C GLU A 87 -6.87 16.33 -4.02
N SER A 88 -6.39 16.69 -2.83
CA SER A 88 -5.28 17.63 -2.62
C SER A 88 -3.91 17.14 -3.10
N PHE A 89 -3.82 15.90 -3.59
CA PHE A 89 -2.58 15.27 -4.02
C PHE A 89 -2.43 15.20 -5.56
N TRP A 90 -3.25 15.96 -6.30
CA TRP A 90 -3.26 16.05 -7.77
C TRP A 90 -3.07 17.47 -8.30
#